data_AF-A0A674MUH5-F1
#
_entry.id   AF-A0A674MUH5-F1
#
_cell.length_a   1.000
_cell.length_b   1.000
_cell.length_c   1.000
_cell.angle_alpha   90.00
_cell.angle_beta   90.00
_cell.angle_gamma   90.00
#
_symmetry.space_group_name_H-M   'P 1'
#
loop_
_entity.id
_entity.type
_entity.pdbx_description
1 polymer ?
#
loop_
_entity_poly.entity_id
_entity_poly.type
_entity_poly.pdbx_seq_one_letter_code
_entity_poly.pdbx_strand_id
1 'polypeptide(L)'
;QISCRLQNYDGSIVVIQNPRRQTLFFNGTRALKDERFQMVLFTPRLVRITLTNVSVLDEGGYFCQLYTAATHHQVATLSVLVPPEVPSVEVKQVAVEGGEVELICVSPRSKPAASLRWVRNSREIPGAVSRQDNGKTFSVSNTIHVPVERKDNGAALSCEATHPALGGQKRIRHYRLDVYFAPTVRILPPSGILREGDSLSLTCSVTGNPLPRDIQWSRINDTLPERAEISGPTFQISRLSQTHNGTYLCQAQNDYGRAADHYSLLVYDPGAVVETHSAVPYAVIGGVLAFLVFTIICVLIITIWCSVRQKGSYLTHEASGLDEHGEVQEAFLNGSESGQGKKEYLL
;
A
#
# COMPACT_ATOMS: atom_id res chain seq x y z
N GLN A 1 11.67 -37.79 -17.15
CA GLN A 1 11.98 -38.99 -17.95
C GLN A 1 13.34 -38.77 -18.60
N ILE A 2 14.17 -39.81 -18.68
CA ILE A 2 15.46 -39.77 -19.37
C ILE A 2 15.35 -40.68 -20.59
N SER A 3 15.70 -40.16 -21.77
CA SER A 3 15.58 -40.88 -23.04
C SER A 3 16.94 -40.94 -23.72
N CYS A 4 17.28 -42.12 -24.23
CA CYS A 4 18.55 -42.41 -24.85
C CYS A 4 18.29 -42.97 -26.25
N ARG A 5 18.73 -42.25 -27.28
CA ARG A 5 18.51 -42.64 -28.68
C ARG A 5 19.62 -43.60 -29.08
N LEU A 6 19.26 -44.74 -29.62
CA LEU A 6 20.22 -45.71 -30.13
C LEU A 6 20.32 -45.56 -31.65
N GLN A 7 21.54 -45.51 -32.18
CA GLN A 7 21.82 -45.51 -33.61
C GLN A 7 22.56 -46.80 -33.95
N ASN A 8 22.16 -47.47 -35.03
CA ASN A 8 22.76 -48.72 -35.48
C ASN A 8 22.84 -49.81 -34.40
N TYR A 9 21.78 -49.94 -33.59
CA TYR A 9 21.72 -50.94 -32.53
C TYR A 9 21.67 -52.36 -33.13
N ASP A 10 22.71 -53.13 -32.84
CA ASP A 10 22.96 -54.49 -33.30
C ASP A 10 22.66 -55.57 -32.24
N GLY A 11 22.11 -55.15 -31.08
CA GLY A 11 21.94 -56.03 -29.91
C GLY A 11 23.07 -55.93 -28.89
N SER A 12 24.05 -55.04 -29.11
CA SER A 12 25.13 -54.74 -28.17
C SER A 12 24.64 -54.25 -26.80
N ILE A 13 25.54 -54.27 -25.82
CA ILE A 13 25.19 -53.91 -24.43
C ILE A 13 24.91 -52.40 -24.31
N VAL A 14 23.78 -52.07 -23.68
CA VAL A 14 23.41 -50.72 -23.28
C VAL A 14 23.56 -50.60 -21.77
N VAL A 15 24.34 -49.61 -21.33
CA VAL A 15 24.53 -49.30 -19.90
C VAL A 15 24.02 -47.90 -19.64
N ILE A 16 23.13 -47.77 -18.67
CA ILE A 16 22.67 -46.46 -18.17
C ILE A 16 23.31 -46.22 -16.81
N GLN A 17 23.98 -45.08 -16.63
CA GLN A 17 24.62 -44.69 -15.39
C GLN A 17 24.06 -43.38 -14.83
N ASN A 18 24.07 -43.26 -13.50
CA ASN A 18 23.70 -42.03 -12.81
C ASN A 18 24.85 -40.99 -12.80
N PRO A 19 24.65 -39.78 -12.24
CA PRO A 19 25.69 -38.76 -12.12
C PRO A 19 26.95 -39.20 -11.38
N ARG A 20 26.87 -40.22 -10.53
CA ARG A 20 27.98 -40.81 -9.79
C ARG A 20 28.65 -41.98 -10.53
N ARG A 21 28.33 -42.19 -11.81
CA ARG A 21 28.82 -43.30 -12.66
C ARG A 21 28.42 -44.70 -12.17
N GLN A 22 27.41 -44.81 -11.30
CA GLN A 22 26.86 -46.10 -10.89
C GLN A 22 25.87 -46.60 -11.95
N THR A 23 25.97 -47.87 -12.31
CA THR A 23 25.08 -48.49 -13.29
C THR A 23 23.67 -48.64 -12.74
N LEU A 24 22.72 -47.94 -13.35
CA LEU A 24 21.29 -48.02 -13.07
C LEU A 24 20.67 -49.24 -13.74
N PHE A 25 20.94 -49.40 -15.03
CA PHE A 25 20.45 -50.50 -15.86
C PHE A 25 21.57 -51.05 -16.72
N PHE A 26 21.56 -52.38 -16.85
CA PHE A 26 22.36 -53.13 -17.79
C PHE A 26 21.38 -53.83 -18.74
N ASN A 27 21.36 -53.41 -20.01
CA ASN A 27 20.29 -53.70 -20.96
C ASN A 27 18.91 -53.40 -20.33
N GLY A 28 18.00 -54.37 -20.36
CA GLY A 28 16.68 -54.26 -19.75
C GLY A 28 16.65 -54.45 -18.23
N THR A 29 17.76 -54.87 -17.63
CA THR A 29 17.81 -55.34 -16.25
C THR A 29 18.28 -54.24 -15.32
N ARG A 30 17.55 -54.02 -14.23
CA ARG A 30 17.95 -53.09 -13.17
C ARG A 30 19.20 -53.61 -12.46
N ALA A 31 20.24 -52.79 -12.39
CA ALA A 31 21.49 -53.11 -11.69
C ALA A 31 21.58 -52.44 -10.31
N LEU A 32 21.08 -51.20 -10.18
CA LEU A 32 21.02 -50.50 -8.89
C LEU A 32 19.68 -50.76 -8.19
N LYS A 33 19.72 -51.17 -6.91
CA LYS A 33 18.54 -51.41 -6.07
C LYS A 33 17.90 -50.10 -5.57
N ASP A 34 17.59 -49.18 -6.48
CA ASP A 34 16.81 -47.96 -6.23
C ASP A 34 15.53 -48.00 -7.07
N GLU A 35 14.40 -48.32 -6.45
CA GLU A 35 13.10 -48.54 -7.11
C GLU A 35 12.51 -47.29 -7.76
N ARG A 36 13.04 -46.10 -7.43
CA ARG A 36 12.59 -44.84 -8.04
C ARG A 36 12.90 -44.76 -9.52
N PHE A 37 13.96 -45.45 -9.96
CA PHE A 37 14.26 -45.61 -11.38
C PHE A 37 13.41 -46.73 -11.95
N GLN A 38 12.76 -46.55 -13.10
CA GLN A 38 12.02 -47.63 -13.77
C GLN A 38 12.29 -47.60 -15.26
N MET A 39 12.45 -48.78 -15.86
CA MET A 39 12.53 -48.90 -17.30
C MET A 39 11.13 -48.86 -17.88
N VAL A 40 10.89 -47.89 -18.76
CA VAL A 40 9.59 -47.67 -19.40
C VAL A 40 9.58 -48.17 -20.82
N LEU A 41 10.71 -48.07 -21.53
CA LEU A 41 10.82 -48.47 -22.92
C LEU A 41 12.22 -49.00 -23.21
N PHE A 42 12.29 -50.13 -23.91
CA PHE A 42 13.51 -50.64 -24.50
C PHE A 42 13.20 -51.11 -25.93
N THR A 43 13.68 -50.35 -26.92
CA THR A 43 13.52 -50.67 -28.34
C THR A 43 14.86 -50.48 -29.06
N PRO A 44 15.04 -51.05 -30.28
CA PRO A 44 16.27 -50.86 -31.05
C PRO A 44 16.64 -49.40 -31.38
N ARG A 45 15.74 -48.43 -31.18
CA ARG A 45 15.98 -47.01 -31.48
C ARG A 45 16.00 -46.13 -30.23
N LEU A 46 15.41 -46.58 -29.14
CA LEU A 46 15.12 -45.73 -27.99
C LEU A 46 15.03 -46.56 -26.72
N VAL A 47 15.79 -46.14 -25.72
CA VAL A 47 15.64 -46.59 -24.33
C VAL A 47 15.14 -45.43 -23.51
N ARG A 48 14.15 -45.68 -22.64
CA ARG A 48 13.57 -44.65 -21.77
C ARG A 48 13.42 -45.17 -20.35
N ILE A 49 13.87 -44.35 -19.41
CA ILE A 49 13.67 -44.58 -17.98
C ILE A 49 12.91 -43.41 -17.34
N THR A 50 12.12 -43.73 -16.32
CA THR A 50 11.51 -42.76 -15.40
C THR A 50 12.31 -42.73 -14.11
N LEU A 51 12.34 -41.56 -13.48
CA LEU A 51 12.78 -41.38 -12.10
C LEU A 51 11.61 -40.74 -11.35
N THR A 52 11.12 -41.40 -10.31
CA THR A 52 10.07 -40.89 -9.43
C THR A 52 10.66 -40.32 -8.14
N ASN A 53 9.90 -39.49 -7.41
CA ASN A 53 10.36 -38.85 -6.17
C ASN A 53 11.75 -38.20 -6.33
N VAL A 54 11.83 -37.28 -7.32
CA VAL A 54 13.06 -36.59 -7.70
C VAL A 54 13.46 -35.59 -6.62
N SER A 55 14.75 -35.58 -6.30
CA SER A 55 15.37 -34.68 -5.32
C SER A 55 16.54 -33.92 -5.92
N VAL A 56 16.99 -32.85 -5.26
CA VAL A 56 18.20 -32.07 -5.66
C VAL A 56 19.50 -32.90 -5.65
N LEU A 57 19.48 -34.08 -5.03
CA LEU A 57 20.62 -35.00 -5.02
C LEU A 57 20.71 -35.83 -6.31
N ASP A 58 19.61 -35.93 -7.06
CA ASP A 58 19.54 -36.69 -8.32
C ASP A 58 20.05 -35.91 -9.53
N GLU A 59 20.40 -34.63 -9.33
CA GLU A 59 20.90 -33.76 -10.39
C GLU A 59 22.25 -34.22 -10.95
N GLY A 60 22.44 -33.93 -12.23
CA GLY A 60 23.69 -34.16 -12.94
C GLY A 60 23.49 -34.89 -14.25
N GLY A 61 24.60 -35.30 -14.85
CA GLY A 61 24.61 -36.03 -16.11
C GLY A 61 24.25 -37.50 -15.91
N TYR A 62 23.21 -37.97 -16.59
CA TYR A 62 22.90 -39.38 -16.75
C TYR A 62 23.51 -39.86 -18.06
N PHE A 63 24.25 -40.96 -18.00
CA PHE A 63 25.03 -41.45 -19.12
C PHE A 63 24.36 -42.66 -19.73
N CYS A 64 24.23 -42.68 -21.06
CA CYS A 64 23.89 -43.86 -21.82
C CYS A 64 25.11 -44.26 -22.65
N GLN A 65 25.63 -45.45 -22.41
CA GLN A 65 26.77 -46.00 -23.11
C GLN A 65 26.32 -47.23 -23.88
N LEU A 66 26.59 -47.22 -25.18
CA LEU A 66 26.38 -48.37 -26.06
C LEU A 66 27.76 -48.96 -26.39
N TYR A 67 27.96 -50.21 -25.99
CA TYR A 67 29.22 -50.93 -26.17
C TYR A 67 29.20 -51.72 -27.49
N THR A 68 29.33 -51.02 -28.62
CA THR A 68 29.66 -51.65 -29.91
C THR A 68 31.18 -51.63 -30.14
N ALA A 69 31.65 -52.00 -31.34
CA ALA A 69 33.05 -51.86 -31.76
C ALA A 69 33.60 -50.42 -31.62
N ALA A 70 32.71 -49.40 -31.63
CA ALA A 70 33.02 -48.03 -31.26
C ALA A 70 32.07 -47.58 -30.14
N THR A 71 32.59 -47.28 -28.95
CA THR A 71 31.73 -46.88 -27.81
C THR A 71 31.01 -45.56 -28.09
N HIS A 72 29.69 -45.61 -28.22
CA HIS A 72 28.85 -44.42 -28.34
C HIS A 72 28.35 -43.99 -26.96
N HIS A 73 28.41 -42.70 -26.65
CA HIS A 73 27.87 -42.16 -25.40
C HIS A 73 26.92 -41.00 -25.64
N GLN A 74 25.84 -40.96 -24.86
CA GLN A 74 24.92 -39.82 -24.75
C GLN A 74 24.82 -39.39 -23.29
N VAL A 75 24.70 -38.09 -23.07
CA VAL A 75 24.55 -37.52 -21.72
C VAL A 75 23.25 -36.72 -21.67
N ALA A 76 22.41 -37.01 -20.70
CA ALA A 76 21.21 -36.25 -20.39
C ALA A 76 21.39 -35.57 -19.02
N THR A 77 21.42 -34.24 -18.99
CA THR A 77 21.58 -33.49 -17.73
C THR A 77 20.21 -33.28 -17.08
N LEU A 78 20.03 -33.81 -15.86
CA LEU A 78 18.87 -33.54 -15.03
C LEU A 78 19.13 -32.33 -14.15
N SER A 79 18.32 -31.28 -14.32
CA SER A 79 18.21 -30.16 -13.40
C SER A 79 16.91 -30.27 -12.59
N VAL A 80 16.98 -29.98 -11.29
CA VAL A 80 15.83 -30.09 -10.40
C VAL A 80 15.45 -28.70 -9.93
N LEU A 81 14.18 -28.36 -10.08
CA LEU A 81 13.63 -27.13 -9.54
C LEU A 81 12.99 -27.40 -8.18
N VAL A 82 13.23 -26.51 -7.22
CA VAL A 82 12.61 -26.54 -5.89
C VAL A 82 11.76 -25.28 -5.76
N PRO A 83 10.42 -25.38 -5.93
CA PRO A 83 9.55 -24.23 -5.72
C PRO A 83 9.61 -23.78 -4.26
N PRO A 84 9.52 -22.46 -3.99
CA PRO A 84 9.40 -21.96 -2.63
C PRO A 84 8.06 -22.37 -2.02
N GLU A 85 8.06 -22.54 -0.71
CA GLU A 85 6.84 -22.62 0.08
C GLU A 85 6.20 -21.22 0.24
N VAL A 86 5.09 -21.13 0.98
CA VAL A 86 4.56 -19.82 1.38
C VAL A 86 5.60 -19.15 2.29
N PRO A 87 6.08 -17.94 1.95
CA PRO A 87 7.12 -17.30 2.74
C PRO A 87 6.64 -17.00 4.16
N SER A 88 7.58 -16.92 5.10
CA SER A 88 7.33 -16.43 6.45
C SER A 88 7.59 -14.92 6.51
N VAL A 89 6.93 -14.25 7.46
CA VAL A 89 7.18 -12.85 7.80
C VAL A 89 7.62 -12.81 9.25
N GLU A 90 8.78 -12.22 9.49
CA GLU A 90 9.37 -11.97 10.80
C GLU A 90 9.31 -10.46 11.08
N VAL A 91 8.98 -10.11 12.33
CA VAL A 91 8.86 -8.72 12.80
C VAL A 91 9.97 -8.50 13.81
N LYS A 92 10.95 -7.64 13.50
CA LYS A 92 12.07 -7.39 14.41
C LYS A 92 11.76 -6.35 15.49
N GLN A 93 10.93 -5.36 15.15
CA GLN A 93 10.59 -4.25 16.04
C GLN A 93 9.09 -4.03 16.05
N VAL A 94 8.55 -3.69 17.22
CA VAL A 94 7.12 -3.36 17.38
C VAL A 94 6.81 -2.04 16.66
N ALA A 95 5.72 -2.00 15.90
CA ALA A 95 5.31 -0.81 15.17
C ALA A 95 4.59 0.17 16.11
N VAL A 96 5.20 1.32 16.38
CA VAL A 96 4.61 2.39 17.22
C VAL A 96 4.42 3.64 16.35
N GLU A 97 3.30 4.34 16.52
CA GLU A 97 2.99 5.58 15.78
C GLU A 97 4.15 6.58 15.78
N GLY A 98 4.43 7.16 14.60
CA GLY A 98 5.54 8.08 14.36
C GLY A 98 6.90 7.40 14.22
N GLY A 99 6.97 6.10 14.45
CA GLY A 99 8.16 5.27 14.30
C GLY A 99 8.22 4.51 12.99
N GLU A 100 9.06 3.48 12.98
CA GLU A 100 9.31 2.61 11.83
C GLU A 100 9.25 1.14 12.27
N VAL A 101 8.74 0.27 11.39
CA VAL A 101 8.74 -1.18 11.57
C VAL A 101 9.67 -1.86 10.57
N GLU A 102 10.53 -2.74 11.08
CA GLU A 102 11.36 -3.64 10.26
C GLU A 102 10.65 -4.98 10.07
N LEU A 103 10.31 -5.29 8.81
CA LEU A 103 9.68 -6.55 8.40
C LEU A 103 10.61 -7.34 7.49
N ILE A 104 10.76 -8.64 7.78
CA ILE A 104 11.60 -9.54 6.99
C ILE A 104 10.73 -10.64 6.40
N CYS A 105 10.68 -10.70 5.08
CA CYS A 105 10.08 -11.83 4.39
C CYS A 105 11.15 -12.87 4.08
N VAL A 106 10.91 -14.14 4.42
CA VAL A 106 11.89 -15.22 4.27
C VAL A 106 11.31 -16.36 3.44
N SER A 107 12.09 -16.78 2.44
CA SER A 107 11.90 -18.04 1.70
C SER A 107 13.11 -18.92 1.96
N PRO A 108 13.03 -19.86 2.92
CA PRO A 108 14.19 -20.57 3.44
C PRO A 108 14.80 -21.57 2.44
N ARG A 109 14.03 -22.00 1.44
CA ARG A 109 14.46 -23.04 0.50
C ARG A 109 13.82 -22.87 -0.87
N SER A 110 14.65 -22.64 -1.89
CA SER A 110 14.23 -22.56 -3.29
C SER A 110 15.37 -22.91 -4.26
N LYS A 111 15.05 -23.40 -5.46
CA LYS A 111 16.02 -23.63 -6.53
C LYS A 111 15.39 -23.45 -7.92
N PRO A 112 15.82 -22.47 -8.72
CA PRO A 112 16.76 -21.39 -8.38
C PRO A 112 16.23 -20.51 -7.24
N ALA A 113 17.04 -19.57 -6.75
CA ALA A 113 16.61 -18.62 -5.72
C ALA A 113 15.28 -17.94 -6.11
N ALA A 114 14.30 -17.99 -5.22
CA ALA A 114 13.02 -17.32 -5.39
C ALA A 114 13.20 -15.80 -5.44
N SER A 115 12.33 -15.10 -6.16
CA SER A 115 12.25 -13.64 -6.12
C SER A 115 11.20 -13.23 -5.10
N LEU A 116 11.61 -12.45 -4.09
CA LEU A 116 10.74 -11.96 -3.03
C LEU A 116 10.47 -10.47 -3.21
N ARG A 117 9.20 -10.08 -3.15
CA ARG A 117 8.78 -8.67 -3.16
C ARG A 117 7.73 -8.41 -2.10
N TRP A 118 7.78 -7.21 -1.55
CA TRP A 118 6.74 -6.68 -0.68
C TRP A 118 5.76 -5.85 -1.49
N VAL A 119 4.47 -6.01 -1.20
CA VAL A 119 3.39 -5.32 -1.91
C VAL A 119 2.42 -4.72 -0.90
N ARG A 120 2.06 -3.45 -1.11
CA ARG A 120 1.03 -2.72 -0.36
C ARG A 120 0.16 -1.96 -1.35
N ASN A 121 -1.16 -2.14 -1.27
CA ASN A 121 -2.13 -1.51 -2.20
C ASN A 121 -1.74 -1.69 -3.68
N SER A 122 -1.34 -2.91 -4.06
CA SER A 122 -0.86 -3.27 -5.40
C SER A 122 0.42 -2.58 -5.88
N ARG A 123 1.13 -1.86 -5.00
CA ARG A 123 2.41 -1.22 -5.29
C ARG A 123 3.52 -1.96 -4.58
N GLU A 124 4.64 -2.14 -5.28
CA GLU A 124 5.83 -2.76 -4.72
C GLU A 124 6.51 -1.80 -3.73
N ILE A 125 6.91 -2.34 -2.58
CA ILE A 125 7.74 -1.65 -1.60
C ILE A 125 9.18 -2.12 -1.83
N PRO A 126 10.11 -1.22 -2.21
CA PRO A 126 11.51 -1.59 -2.37
C PRO A 126 12.10 -1.99 -1.03
N GLY A 127 12.88 -3.07 -1.02
CA GLY A 127 13.51 -3.61 0.17
C GLY A 127 14.89 -4.17 -0.12
N ALA A 128 15.63 -4.49 0.94
CA ALA A 128 16.95 -5.09 0.86
C ALA A 128 16.82 -6.61 0.72
N VAL A 129 17.16 -7.12 -0.46
CA VAL A 129 17.14 -8.56 -0.75
C VAL A 129 18.49 -9.17 -0.38
N SER A 130 18.47 -10.18 0.47
CA SER A 130 19.65 -11.01 0.79
C SER A 130 19.45 -12.43 0.26
N ARG A 131 20.53 -13.03 -0.23
CA ARG A 131 20.54 -14.39 -0.77
C ARG A 131 21.67 -15.17 -0.13
N GLN A 132 21.35 -16.35 0.37
CA GLN A 132 22.29 -17.30 0.93
C GLN A 132 22.26 -18.60 0.13
N ASP A 133 23.42 -19.07 -0.31
CA ASP A 133 23.57 -20.37 -0.96
C ASP A 133 23.85 -21.44 0.10
N ASN A 134 22.95 -22.42 0.22
CA ASN A 134 23.07 -23.55 1.14
C ASN A 134 23.58 -24.80 0.39
N GLY A 135 24.32 -24.61 -0.71
CA GLY A 135 24.96 -25.63 -1.54
C GLY A 135 24.05 -26.22 -2.62
N LYS A 136 22.88 -26.76 -2.22
CA LYS A 136 21.92 -27.34 -3.18
C LYS A 136 20.68 -26.48 -3.40
N THR A 137 20.38 -25.57 -2.48
CA THR A 137 19.21 -24.69 -2.52
C THR A 137 19.61 -23.33 -1.98
N PHE A 138 18.78 -22.32 -2.26
CA PHE A 138 18.97 -20.96 -1.79
C PHE A 138 17.95 -20.62 -0.72
N SER A 139 18.41 -19.90 0.30
CA SER A 139 17.56 -19.11 1.18
C SER A 139 17.58 -17.66 0.68
N VAL A 140 16.41 -17.02 0.64
CA VAL A 140 16.26 -15.62 0.22
C VAL A 140 15.46 -14.89 1.26
N SER A 141 15.87 -13.66 1.59
CA SER A 141 15.09 -12.75 2.42
C SER A 141 14.93 -11.39 1.75
N ASN A 142 13.85 -10.68 2.07
CA ASN A 142 13.62 -9.31 1.66
C ASN A 142 13.18 -8.49 2.88
N THR A 143 14.02 -7.54 3.29
CA THR A 143 13.82 -6.70 4.48
C THR A 143 13.34 -5.32 4.07
N ILE A 144 12.25 -4.84 4.66
CA ILE A 144 11.72 -3.49 4.46
C ILE A 144 11.62 -2.74 5.79
N HIS A 145 11.73 -1.43 5.67
CA HIS A 145 11.58 -0.46 6.73
C HIS A 145 10.38 0.41 6.37
N VAL A 146 9.34 0.39 7.19
CA VAL A 146 8.06 1.07 6.89
C VAL A 146 7.74 2.07 7.99
N PRO A 147 7.69 3.38 7.69
CA PRO A 147 7.19 4.36 8.65
C PRO A 147 5.71 4.12 8.89
N VAL A 148 5.27 4.25 10.15
CA VAL A 148 3.93 3.86 10.57
C VAL A 148 3.21 4.98 11.33
N GLU A 149 1.95 5.18 10.98
CA GLU A 149 1.01 6.10 11.63
C GLU A 149 -0.21 5.34 12.15
N ARG A 150 -1.03 5.94 13.04
CA ARG A 150 -2.26 5.28 13.54
C ARG A 150 -3.21 4.80 12.43
N LYS A 151 -3.25 5.50 11.29
CA LYS A 151 -4.07 5.15 10.11
C LYS A 151 -3.62 3.87 9.40
N ASP A 152 -2.38 3.44 9.64
CA ASP A 152 -1.79 2.25 9.04
C ASP A 152 -2.11 0.99 9.86
N ASN A 153 -2.68 1.13 11.05
CA ASN A 153 -3.10 -0.02 11.85
C ASN A 153 -4.13 -0.88 11.09
N GLY A 154 -3.88 -2.18 11.01
CA GLY A 154 -4.69 -3.11 10.22
C GLY A 154 -4.44 -3.08 8.71
N ALA A 155 -3.56 -2.20 8.20
CA ALA A 155 -3.24 -2.15 6.78
C ALA A 155 -2.58 -3.47 6.31
N ALA A 156 -3.02 -3.94 5.14
CA ALA A 156 -2.57 -5.20 4.57
C ALA A 156 -1.30 -5.03 3.73
N LEU A 157 -0.26 -5.77 4.09
CA LEU A 157 0.95 -5.99 3.31
C LEU A 157 0.98 -7.44 2.84
N SER A 158 1.63 -7.69 1.71
CA SER A 158 1.83 -9.04 1.21
C SER A 158 3.27 -9.24 0.80
N CYS A 159 3.88 -10.33 1.25
CA CYS A 159 5.12 -10.81 0.65
C CYS A 159 4.80 -11.84 -0.42
N GLU A 160 5.26 -11.60 -1.64
CA GLU A 160 5.08 -12.49 -2.78
C GLU A 160 6.40 -13.13 -3.18
N ALA A 161 6.41 -14.46 -3.26
CA ALA A 161 7.49 -15.25 -3.81
C ALA A 161 7.14 -15.74 -5.22
N THR A 162 8.00 -15.45 -6.20
CA THR A 162 7.89 -15.98 -7.57
C THR A 162 9.03 -16.93 -7.88
N HIS A 163 8.75 -17.91 -8.73
CA HIS A 163 9.69 -18.97 -9.06
C HIS A 163 9.33 -19.67 -10.39
N PRO A 164 10.31 -20.05 -11.23
CA PRO A 164 10.04 -20.67 -12.54
C PRO A 164 9.17 -21.94 -12.47
N ALA A 165 9.32 -22.74 -11.41
CA ALA A 165 8.54 -23.97 -11.23
C ALA A 165 7.04 -23.73 -10.91
N LEU A 166 6.63 -22.49 -10.61
CA LEU A 166 5.25 -22.15 -10.32
C LEU A 166 4.44 -21.77 -11.57
N GLY A 167 5.06 -21.76 -12.76
CA GLY A 167 4.32 -21.52 -14.02
C GLY A 167 3.58 -20.18 -14.06
N GLY A 168 4.17 -19.13 -13.50
CA GLY A 168 3.56 -17.79 -13.41
C GLY A 168 2.72 -17.55 -12.15
N GLN A 169 2.40 -18.60 -11.38
CA GLN A 169 1.79 -18.45 -10.06
C GLN A 169 2.79 -17.90 -9.03
N LYS A 170 2.26 -17.37 -7.93
CA LYS A 170 3.03 -16.82 -6.81
C LYS A 170 2.63 -17.51 -5.52
N ARG A 171 3.58 -17.63 -4.58
CA ARG A 171 3.26 -17.93 -3.18
C ARG A 171 3.17 -16.63 -2.41
N ILE A 172 2.09 -16.41 -1.67
CA ILE A 172 1.79 -15.12 -1.05
C ILE A 172 1.57 -15.32 0.44
N ARG A 173 2.25 -14.51 1.25
CA ARG A 173 1.99 -14.37 2.68
C ARG A 173 1.37 -13.01 2.93
N HIS A 174 0.13 -13.00 3.40
CA HIS A 174 -0.52 -11.79 3.87
C HIS A 174 -0.11 -11.47 5.31
N TYR A 175 0.15 -10.20 5.57
CA TYR A 175 0.51 -9.66 6.88
C TYR A 175 -0.32 -8.41 7.14
N ARG A 176 -0.87 -8.27 8.35
CA ARG A 176 -1.57 -7.06 8.77
C ARG A 176 -0.67 -6.32 9.74
N LEU A 177 -0.45 -5.04 9.49
CA LEU A 177 0.26 -4.18 10.43
C LEU A 177 -0.54 -4.08 11.74
N ASP A 178 0.17 -4.22 12.85
CA ASP A 178 -0.34 -3.97 14.19
C ASP A 178 0.44 -2.77 14.74
N VAL A 179 -0.14 -1.57 14.57
CA VAL A 179 0.50 -0.31 14.93
C VAL A 179 -0.06 0.16 16.26
N TYR A 180 0.81 0.33 17.24
CA TYR A 180 0.47 0.77 18.59
C TYR A 180 0.48 2.31 18.69
N PHE A 181 -0.52 2.87 19.37
CA PHE A 181 -0.69 4.32 19.51
C PHE A 181 -1.49 4.70 20.75
N ALA A 182 -1.21 5.90 21.27
CA ALA A 182 -1.90 6.50 22.40
C ALA A 182 -3.40 6.68 22.11
N PRO A 183 -4.27 6.65 23.14
CA PRO A 183 -5.69 6.74 22.92
C PRO A 183 -6.12 8.12 22.45
N THR A 184 -7.28 8.19 21.79
CA THR A 184 -8.01 9.46 21.59
C THR A 184 -9.34 9.36 22.29
N VAL A 185 -9.72 10.42 23.00
CA VAL A 185 -10.97 10.48 23.74
C VAL A 185 -11.85 11.56 23.13
N ARG A 186 -13.15 11.27 22.99
CA ARG A 186 -14.15 12.25 22.58
C ARG A 186 -15.46 12.01 23.33
N ILE A 187 -15.97 13.03 24.02
CA ILE A 187 -17.30 12.99 24.63
C ILE A 187 -18.33 13.34 23.56
N LEU A 188 -19.33 12.48 23.39
CA LEU A 188 -20.48 12.76 22.52
C LEU A 188 -21.45 13.66 23.30
N PRO A 189 -21.72 14.89 22.80
CA PRO A 189 -22.61 15.82 23.48
C PRO A 189 -24.06 15.32 23.43
N PRO A 190 -24.90 15.72 24.40
CA PRO A 190 -26.32 15.41 24.39
C PRO A 190 -27.03 16.17 23.25
N SER A 191 -28.16 15.64 22.79
CA SER A 191 -28.97 16.31 21.78
C SER A 191 -29.80 17.43 22.40
N GLY A 192 -29.65 18.65 21.89
CA GLY A 192 -30.46 19.80 22.30
C GLY A 192 -29.97 20.51 23.55
N ILE A 193 -30.83 21.38 24.08
CA ILE A 193 -30.55 22.21 25.27
C ILE A 193 -31.11 21.49 26.48
N LEU A 194 -30.32 21.42 27.56
CA LEU A 194 -30.72 20.77 28.81
C LEU A 194 -31.34 21.79 29.77
N ARG A 195 -32.52 21.46 30.30
CA ARG A 195 -33.27 22.25 31.29
C ARG A 195 -33.31 21.53 32.63
N GLU A 196 -33.71 22.24 33.68
CA GLU A 196 -33.95 21.60 34.98
C GLU A 196 -35.02 20.51 34.87
N GLY A 197 -34.79 19.37 35.53
CA GLY A 197 -35.62 18.18 35.44
C GLY A 197 -35.25 17.21 34.33
N ASP A 198 -34.49 17.63 33.30
CA ASP A 198 -34.02 16.75 32.23
C ASP A 198 -33.02 15.69 32.74
N SER A 199 -32.65 14.75 31.88
CA SER A 199 -31.60 13.77 32.16
C SER A 199 -30.45 13.92 31.18
N LEU A 200 -29.23 13.97 31.70
CA LEU A 200 -28.00 13.99 30.92
C LEU A 200 -27.53 12.57 30.66
N SER A 201 -27.10 12.29 29.43
CA SER A 201 -26.37 11.07 29.09
C SER A 201 -25.20 11.42 28.17
N LEU A 202 -23.99 11.31 28.68
CA LEU A 202 -22.75 11.49 27.94
C LEU A 202 -22.14 10.13 27.62
N THR A 203 -21.66 9.96 26.38
CA THR A 203 -20.93 8.75 25.98
C THR A 203 -19.50 9.12 25.63
N CYS A 204 -18.54 8.47 26.27
CA CYS A 204 -17.13 8.66 25.99
C CYS A 204 -16.68 7.68 24.90
N SER A 205 -16.43 8.20 23.70
CA SER A 205 -15.87 7.46 22.58
C SER A 205 -14.34 7.45 22.69
N VAL A 206 -13.76 6.26 22.77
CA VAL A 206 -12.32 6.06 22.94
C VAL A 206 -11.78 5.22 21.79
N THR A 207 -10.67 5.66 21.20
CA THR A 207 -9.86 4.84 20.28
C THR A 207 -8.47 4.63 20.90
N GLY A 208 -7.71 3.67 20.39
CA GLY A 208 -6.34 3.37 20.84
C GLY A 208 -5.93 1.96 20.43
N ASN A 209 -4.62 1.71 20.32
CA ASN A 209 -4.07 0.36 20.21
C ASN A 209 -2.90 0.19 21.18
N PRO A 210 -3.04 -0.61 22.26
CA PRO A 210 -4.22 -1.40 22.62
C PRO A 210 -5.40 -0.49 23.01
N LEU A 211 -6.62 -1.00 22.86
CA LEU A 211 -7.82 -0.29 23.31
C LEU A 211 -7.78 -0.16 24.85
N PRO A 212 -7.92 1.06 25.43
CA PRO A 212 -7.98 1.25 26.87
C PRO A 212 -9.07 0.40 27.53
N ARG A 213 -8.75 -0.25 28.65
CA ARG A 213 -9.69 -1.08 29.41
C ARG A 213 -10.52 -0.28 30.41
N ASP A 214 -9.93 0.78 30.96
CA ASP A 214 -10.55 1.60 32.00
C ASP A 214 -10.82 3.01 31.47
N ILE A 215 -12.07 3.45 31.62
CA ILE A 215 -12.54 4.80 31.28
C ILE A 215 -12.92 5.48 32.60
N GLN A 216 -12.33 6.65 32.87
CA GLN A 216 -12.52 7.38 34.11
C GLN A 216 -13.30 8.67 33.86
N TRP A 217 -14.40 8.85 34.59
CA TRP A 217 -15.15 10.09 34.62
C TRP A 217 -14.80 10.90 35.86
N SER A 218 -14.68 12.21 35.71
CA SER A 218 -14.43 13.14 36.81
C SER A 218 -15.06 14.51 36.52
N ARG A 219 -15.12 15.38 37.54
CA ARG A 219 -15.57 16.77 37.41
C ARG A 219 -14.40 17.68 37.79
N ILE A 220 -14.19 18.77 37.03
CA ILE A 220 -13.12 19.71 37.35
C ILE A 220 -13.42 20.39 38.69
N ASN A 221 -12.45 20.38 39.60
CA ASN A 221 -12.49 21.06 40.90
C ASN A 221 -13.64 20.64 41.83
N ASP A 222 -14.27 19.50 41.57
CA ASP A 222 -15.39 19.00 42.37
C ASP A 222 -15.51 17.48 42.24
N THR A 223 -16.31 16.86 43.10
CA THR A 223 -16.69 15.46 42.97
C THR A 223 -17.83 15.28 41.98
N LEU A 224 -17.94 14.07 41.43
CA LEU A 224 -19.12 13.71 40.64
C LEU A 224 -20.38 13.81 41.50
N PRO A 225 -21.51 14.29 40.95
CA PRO A 225 -22.78 14.36 41.68
C PRO A 225 -23.19 13.00 42.25
N GLU A 226 -23.84 12.96 43.41
CA GLU A 226 -24.33 11.70 44.01
C GLU A 226 -25.31 10.92 43.09
N ARG A 227 -26.03 11.65 42.22
CA ARG A 227 -26.97 11.07 41.23
C ARG A 227 -26.28 10.65 39.92
N ALA A 228 -24.96 10.70 39.86
CA ALA A 228 -24.22 10.29 38.69
C ALA A 228 -24.10 8.77 38.64
N GLU A 229 -24.44 8.19 37.49
CA GLU A 229 -24.32 6.77 37.22
C GLU A 229 -23.31 6.56 36.09
N ILE A 230 -22.31 5.70 36.31
CA ILE A 230 -21.31 5.32 35.31
C ILE A 230 -21.54 3.87 34.92
N SER A 231 -21.76 3.64 33.62
CA SER A 231 -21.90 2.30 33.03
C SER A 231 -20.96 2.19 31.84
N GLY A 232 -19.77 1.62 32.09
CA GLY A 232 -18.70 1.53 31.10
C GLY A 232 -18.31 2.91 30.54
N PRO A 233 -18.46 3.18 29.22
CA PRO A 233 -18.14 4.47 28.61
C PRO A 233 -19.21 5.55 28.87
N THR A 234 -20.36 5.21 29.44
CA THR A 234 -21.50 6.13 29.56
C THR A 234 -21.61 6.72 30.97
N PHE A 235 -21.85 8.03 31.03
CA PHE A 235 -22.06 8.81 32.25
C PHE A 235 -23.44 9.47 32.20
N GLN A 236 -24.26 9.24 33.22
CA GLN A 236 -25.63 9.73 33.28
C GLN A 236 -25.92 10.50 34.57
N ILE A 237 -26.75 11.53 34.47
CA ILE A 237 -27.31 12.26 35.61
C ILE A 237 -28.81 12.42 35.37
N SER A 238 -29.63 11.94 36.31
CA SER A 238 -31.09 12.11 36.25
C SER A 238 -31.55 13.35 37.03
N ARG A 239 -32.62 14.00 36.56
CA ARG A 239 -33.23 15.20 37.17
C ARG A 239 -32.20 16.30 37.42
N LEU A 240 -31.74 16.90 36.32
CA LEU A 240 -30.78 18.00 36.31
C LEU A 240 -31.30 19.22 37.10
N SER A 241 -30.35 19.98 37.62
CA SER A 241 -30.54 21.24 38.36
C SER A 241 -29.30 22.09 38.18
N GLN A 242 -29.37 23.39 38.44
CA GLN A 242 -28.22 24.29 38.28
C GLN A 242 -26.97 23.89 39.09
N THR A 243 -27.12 23.17 40.21
CA THR A 243 -25.99 22.65 41.01
C THR A 243 -25.12 21.64 40.28
N HIS A 244 -25.67 20.99 39.24
CA HIS A 244 -24.94 20.05 38.38
C HIS A 244 -24.07 20.76 37.32
N ASN A 245 -24.22 22.08 37.13
CA ASN A 245 -23.43 22.85 36.16
C ASN A 245 -21.93 22.70 36.43
N GLY A 246 -21.15 22.55 35.37
CA GLY A 246 -19.70 22.40 35.50
C GLY A 246 -19.10 21.61 34.34
N THR A 247 -17.79 21.37 34.42
CA THR A 247 -17.04 20.68 33.38
C THR A 247 -16.75 19.24 33.80
N TYR A 248 -17.25 18.30 33.03
CA TYR A 248 -17.06 16.86 33.22
C TYR A 248 -15.97 16.37 32.27
N LEU A 249 -15.04 15.56 32.79
CA LEU A 249 -13.96 14.96 32.02
C LEU A 249 -14.19 13.46 31.86
N CYS A 250 -13.85 12.98 30.68
CA CYS A 250 -13.59 11.57 30.44
C CYS A 250 -12.09 11.41 30.16
N GLN A 251 -11.45 10.44 30.81
CA GLN A 251 -10.04 10.10 30.61
C GLN A 251 -9.85 8.61 30.33
N ALA A 252 -8.94 8.30 29.41
CA ALA A 252 -8.53 6.94 29.09
C ALA A 252 -7.01 6.84 28.92
N GLN A 253 -6.45 5.67 29.19
CA GLN A 253 -5.01 5.41 29.14
C GLN A 253 -4.72 4.01 28.58
N ASN A 254 -3.64 3.89 27.81
CA ASN A 254 -2.99 2.62 27.48
C ASN A 254 -1.47 2.74 27.71
N ASP A 255 -0.71 1.71 27.34
CA ASP A 255 0.74 1.65 27.52
C ASP A 255 1.52 2.73 26.72
N TYR A 256 0.85 3.36 25.75
CA TYR A 256 1.44 4.32 24.83
C TYR A 256 1.03 5.77 25.10
N GLY A 257 0.12 6.00 26.06
CA GLY A 257 -0.23 7.35 26.48
C GLY A 257 -1.60 7.48 27.14
N ARG A 258 -2.00 8.72 27.41
CA ARG A 258 -3.24 9.09 28.07
C ARG A 258 -3.91 10.23 27.30
N ALA A 259 -5.22 10.17 27.19
CA ALA A 259 -6.02 11.22 26.57
C ALA A 259 -7.23 11.53 27.44
N ALA A 260 -7.71 12.75 27.33
CA ALA A 260 -8.93 13.20 27.99
C ALA A 260 -9.69 14.16 27.09
N ASP A 261 -11.00 14.19 27.24
CA ASP A 261 -11.87 15.20 26.66
C ASP A 261 -12.80 15.74 27.75
N HIS A 262 -13.38 16.91 27.52
CA HIS A 262 -14.22 17.59 28.49
C HIS A 262 -15.53 18.08 27.88
N TYR A 263 -16.58 18.08 28.69
CA TYR A 263 -17.89 18.61 28.35
C TYR A 263 -18.37 19.55 29.44
N SER A 264 -18.70 20.79 29.06
CA SER A 264 -19.24 21.80 29.97
C SER A 264 -20.77 21.75 29.95
N LEU A 265 -21.34 21.30 31.06
CA LEU A 265 -22.78 21.24 31.28
C LEU A 265 -23.30 22.60 31.74
N LEU A 266 -24.32 23.09 31.03
CA LEU A 266 -25.13 24.23 31.43
C LEU A 266 -26.61 23.83 31.40
N VAL A 267 -27.24 23.87 32.57
CA VAL A 267 -28.66 23.57 32.78
C VAL A 267 -29.43 24.89 32.81
N TYR A 268 -30.40 25.02 31.93
CA TYR A 268 -31.27 26.19 31.84
C TYR A 268 -32.50 26.04 32.74
N ASP A 269 -32.97 27.16 33.28
CA ASP A 269 -34.29 27.22 33.90
C ASP A 269 -35.37 26.84 32.87
N PRO A 270 -36.42 26.08 33.24
CA PRO A 270 -37.57 25.82 32.37
C PRO A 270 -38.15 27.09 31.71
N GLY A 271 -38.06 28.27 32.34
CA GLY A 271 -38.50 29.55 31.79
C GLY A 271 -37.50 30.27 30.87
N ALA A 272 -36.28 29.78 30.69
CA ALA A 272 -35.26 30.45 29.89
C ALA A 272 -35.55 30.36 28.38
N VAL A 273 -35.62 31.51 27.72
CA VAL A 273 -35.64 31.63 26.26
C VAL A 273 -34.20 31.59 25.77
N VAL A 274 -33.80 30.48 25.14
CA VAL A 274 -32.49 30.35 24.51
C VAL A 274 -32.63 30.80 23.06
N GLU A 275 -32.15 32.00 22.74
CA GLU A 275 -32.06 32.46 21.36
C GLU A 275 -30.98 31.66 20.62
N THR A 276 -31.40 30.70 19.79
CA THR A 276 -30.50 30.07 18.83
C THR A 276 -30.25 31.07 17.71
N HIS A 277 -29.12 31.79 17.75
CA HIS A 277 -28.62 32.49 16.58
C HIS A 277 -28.24 31.43 15.52
N SER A 278 -29.19 31.04 14.69
CA SER A 278 -28.91 30.24 13.51
C SER A 278 -27.94 31.03 12.63
N ALA A 279 -26.91 30.38 12.05
CA ALA A 279 -25.98 31.01 11.11
C ALA A 279 -26.60 31.33 9.73
N VAL A 280 -27.90 31.01 9.58
CA VAL A 280 -28.69 31.15 8.36
C VAL A 280 -28.86 32.60 7.89
N PRO A 281 -29.05 33.65 8.73
CA PRO A 281 -29.24 35.00 8.23
C PRO A 281 -27.97 35.55 7.57
N TYR A 282 -26.78 35.22 8.07
CA TYR A 282 -25.52 35.73 7.50
C TYR A 282 -25.21 35.15 6.12
N ALA A 283 -25.46 33.86 5.90
CA ALA A 283 -25.28 33.22 4.58
C ALA A 283 -26.28 33.75 3.54
N VAL A 284 -27.53 33.99 3.95
CA VAL A 284 -28.56 34.57 3.08
C VAL A 284 -28.23 36.03 2.74
N ILE A 285 -27.83 36.84 3.73
CA ILE A 285 -27.42 38.24 3.50
C ILE A 285 -26.21 38.30 2.57
N GLY A 286 -25.20 37.44 2.77
CA GLY A 286 -24.02 37.35 1.90
C GLY A 286 -24.37 36.92 0.47
N GLY A 287 -25.28 35.95 0.31
CA GLY A 287 -25.75 35.50 -0.99
C GLY A 287 -26.52 36.58 -1.76
N VAL A 288 -27.39 37.33 -1.09
CA VAL A 288 -28.15 38.44 -1.70
C VAL A 288 -27.22 39.57 -2.14
N LEU A 289 -26.25 39.95 -1.30
CA LEU A 289 -25.23 40.97 -1.64
C LEU A 289 -24.39 40.55 -2.86
N ALA A 290 -23.93 39.29 -2.90
CA ALA A 290 -23.16 38.77 -4.02
C ALA A 290 -23.97 38.78 -5.33
N PHE A 291 -25.26 38.43 -5.27
CA PHE A 291 -26.15 38.46 -6.43
C PHE A 291 -26.35 39.89 -6.94
N LEU A 292 -26.59 40.85 -6.05
CA LEU A 292 -26.72 42.27 -6.41
C LEU A 292 -25.44 42.79 -7.08
N VAL A 293 -24.27 42.52 -6.51
CA VAL A 293 -22.99 42.94 -7.11
C VAL A 293 -22.79 42.31 -8.48
N PHE A 294 -23.10 41.01 -8.64
CA PHE A 294 -23.02 40.33 -9.94
C PHE A 294 -23.95 40.96 -10.98
N THR A 295 -25.20 41.25 -10.62
CA THR A 295 -26.15 41.90 -11.55
C THR A 295 -25.66 43.28 -12.00
N ILE A 296 -25.11 44.09 -11.09
CA ILE A 296 -24.53 45.40 -11.42
C ILE A 296 -23.36 45.24 -12.40
N ILE A 297 -22.45 44.29 -12.15
CA ILE A 297 -21.32 44.02 -13.04
C ILE A 297 -21.81 43.59 -14.42
N CYS A 298 -22.79 42.69 -14.51
CA CYS A 298 -23.37 42.27 -15.79
C CYS A 298 -23.99 43.44 -16.55
N VAL A 299 -24.74 44.32 -15.87
CA VAL A 299 -25.32 45.52 -16.49
C VAL A 299 -24.21 46.43 -17.02
N LEU A 300 -23.15 46.67 -16.24
CA LEU A 300 -22.01 47.48 -16.69
C LEU A 300 -21.33 46.87 -17.93
N ILE A 301 -21.09 45.57 -17.95
CA ILE A 301 -20.52 44.88 -19.12
C ILE A 301 -21.43 45.03 -20.35
N ILE A 302 -22.74 44.83 -20.19
CA ILE A 302 -23.71 44.98 -21.30
C ILE A 302 -23.74 46.43 -21.80
N THR A 303 -23.79 47.41 -20.90
CA THR A 303 -23.79 48.83 -21.29
C THR A 303 -22.52 49.22 -22.03
N ILE A 304 -21.34 48.79 -21.56
CA ILE A 304 -20.07 49.01 -22.25
C ILE A 304 -20.09 48.35 -23.63
N TRP A 305 -20.57 47.11 -23.72
CA TRP A 305 -20.63 46.39 -25.01
C TRP A 305 -21.59 47.06 -26.00
N CYS A 306 -22.76 47.54 -25.54
CA CYS A 306 -23.68 48.33 -26.34
C CYS A 306 -23.05 49.66 -26.80
N SER A 307 -22.32 50.36 -25.93
CA SER A 307 -21.61 51.58 -26.30
C SER A 307 -20.52 51.33 -27.34
N VAL A 308 -19.74 50.25 -27.20
CA VAL A 308 -18.71 49.88 -28.18
C VAL A 308 -19.33 49.47 -29.53
N ARG A 309 -20.49 48.79 -29.52
CA ARG A 309 -21.21 48.41 -30.74
C ARG A 309 -21.81 49.62 -31.48
N GLN A 310 -22.35 50.60 -30.76
CA GLN A 310 -22.72 51.88 -31.37
C GLN A 310 -21.49 52.58 -31.94
N LYS A 311 -20.32 52.44 -31.28
CA LYS A 311 -19.07 53.04 -31.77
C LYS A 311 -18.51 52.41 -33.04
N GLY A 312 -18.69 51.12 -33.24
CA GLY A 312 -18.28 50.43 -34.46
C GLY A 312 -19.15 50.73 -35.69
N SER A 313 -20.39 51.21 -35.49
CA SER A 313 -21.31 51.46 -36.61
C SER A 313 -21.18 52.85 -37.24
N TYR A 314 -20.46 53.80 -36.61
CA TYR A 314 -20.20 55.13 -37.21
C TYR A 314 -18.90 55.22 -38.01
N LEU A 315 -17.94 54.31 -37.81
CA LEU A 315 -16.61 54.38 -38.44
C LEU A 315 -16.51 53.68 -39.81
N THR A 316 -17.52 52.91 -40.23
CA THR A 316 -17.48 52.17 -41.50
C THR A 316 -18.12 52.92 -42.68
N HIS A 317 -18.53 54.18 -42.50
CA HIS A 317 -19.17 54.98 -43.56
C HIS A 317 -18.30 56.13 -44.11
N GLU A 318 -17.08 56.35 -43.58
CA GLU A 318 -16.25 57.53 -43.93
C GLU A 318 -14.83 57.22 -44.46
N ALA A 319 -14.40 55.96 -44.54
CA ALA A 319 -13.05 55.62 -45.02
C ALA A 319 -13.05 55.12 -46.49
N SER A 320 -13.54 55.96 -47.40
CA SER A 320 -13.28 55.83 -48.84
C SER A 320 -13.10 57.23 -49.45
N GLY A 321 -11.88 57.76 -49.38
CA GLY A 321 -11.50 59.05 -49.97
C GLY A 321 -9.99 59.24 -49.95
N LEU A 322 -9.41 59.37 -51.13
CA LEU A 322 -7.99 59.37 -51.50
C LEU A 322 -7.25 60.71 -51.26
N ASP A 323 -5.91 60.59 -51.24
CA ASP A 323 -4.83 61.56 -51.57
C ASP A 323 -4.71 62.81 -50.66
N GLU A 324 -3.54 63.37 -50.31
CA GLU A 324 -2.37 63.70 -51.13
C GLU A 324 -1.18 64.15 -50.22
N HIS A 325 0.06 63.86 -50.63
CA HIS A 325 1.37 64.48 -50.35
C HIS A 325 1.77 65.15 -49.00
N GLY A 326 2.98 64.80 -48.53
CA GLY A 326 3.76 65.61 -47.58
C GLY A 326 5.03 65.00 -46.96
N GLU A 327 6.03 64.73 -47.82
CA GLU A 327 7.51 64.68 -47.63
C GLU A 327 8.26 64.12 -46.38
N VAL A 328 9.46 63.65 -46.72
CA VAL A 328 10.40 62.78 -46.00
C VAL A 328 11.67 63.57 -45.65
N GLN A 329 12.32 63.29 -44.51
CA GLN A 329 13.79 63.30 -44.49
C GLN A 329 14.40 62.34 -43.45
N GLU A 330 15.32 61.50 -43.95
CA GLU A 330 16.05 60.43 -43.27
C GLU A 330 17.23 60.95 -42.42
N ALA A 331 17.60 60.19 -41.38
CA ALA A 331 18.94 60.21 -40.81
C ALA A 331 19.42 58.76 -40.59
N PHE A 332 20.41 58.37 -41.40
CA PHE A 332 21.20 57.14 -41.29
C PHE A 332 22.28 57.30 -40.20
N LEU A 333 22.44 56.32 -39.30
CA LEU A 333 23.74 55.97 -38.70
C LEU A 333 23.77 54.46 -38.39
N ASN A 334 24.65 53.76 -39.09
CA ASN A 334 25.00 52.36 -38.88
C ASN A 334 26.29 52.31 -38.04
N GLY A 335 26.38 51.43 -37.05
CA GLY A 335 27.58 51.24 -36.23
C GLY A 335 27.47 50.03 -35.31
N SER A 336 28.01 48.91 -35.76
CA SER A 336 28.20 47.65 -35.04
C SER A 336 29.43 47.67 -34.14
N GLU A 337 29.37 47.08 -32.93
CA GLU A 337 30.30 46.02 -32.46
C GLU A 337 30.07 45.61 -31.00
N SER A 338 30.32 44.30 -30.75
CA SER A 338 30.71 43.66 -29.46
C SER A 338 29.66 43.68 -28.33
N GLY A 339 29.29 42.59 -27.64
CA GLY A 339 29.99 41.34 -27.35
C GLY A 339 29.70 40.97 -25.87
N GLN A 340 29.27 39.72 -25.63
CA GLN A 340 29.22 39.00 -24.36
C GLN A 340 28.26 39.43 -23.21
N GLY A 341 27.27 38.56 -22.97
CA GLY A 341 27.26 37.75 -21.73
C GLY A 341 26.33 38.16 -20.58
N LYS A 342 25.12 37.57 -20.53
CA LYS A 342 24.59 36.79 -19.39
C LYS A 342 23.09 36.52 -19.57
N LYS A 343 22.74 35.24 -19.78
CA LYS A 343 21.39 34.68 -19.60
C LYS A 343 21.21 34.31 -18.13
N GLU A 344 20.24 34.92 -17.46
CA GLU A 344 18.87 34.43 -17.20
C GLU A 344 18.78 33.63 -15.88
N TYR A 345 18.13 34.29 -14.93
CA TYR A 345 17.45 33.70 -13.78
C TYR A 345 16.03 33.39 -14.21
N LEU A 346 15.52 32.20 -13.89
CA LEU A 346 14.08 31.97 -13.69
C LEU A 346 13.93 31.05 -12.46
N LEU A 347 13.37 31.66 -11.42
CA LEU A 347 12.66 31.02 -10.32
C LEU A 347 11.25 30.65 -10.80
#